data_AF-A0A9D8M634-F1
#
_entry.id   AF-A0A9D8M634-F1
#
_cell.length_a   1.000
_cell.length_b   1.000
_cell.length_c   1.000
_cell.angle_alpha   90.00
_cell.angle_beta   90.00
_cell.angle_gamma   90.00
#
_symmetry.space_group_name_H-M   'P 1'
#
loop_
_entity.id
_entity.type
_entity.pdbx_description
1 polymer ?
#
loop_
_entity_poly.entity_id
_entity_poly.type
_entity_poly.pdbx_seq_one_letter_code
_entity_poly.pdbx_strand_id
1 'polypeptide(L)' 'MENVIELQHVYKAFKGFELKDLSISVKKGFVTGFIGGNGAGKSTTIK' A
#
# COMPACT_ATOMS: atom_id res chain seq x y z
N MET A 1 7.16 -18.33 5.80
CA MET A 1 7.28 -17.72 4.46
C MET A 1 7.87 -16.34 4.66
N GLU A 2 8.89 -15.98 3.88
CA GLU A 2 9.60 -14.70 3.96
C GLU A 2 8.75 -13.56 3.36
N ASN A 3 8.62 -12.43 4.07
CA ASN A 3 8.05 -11.20 3.52
C ASN A 3 9.16 -10.46 2.75
N VAL A 4 8.88 -10.07 1.50
CA VAL A 4 9.81 -9.31 0.65
C VAL A 4 9.53 -7.82 0.64
N ILE A 5 8.33 -7.41 1.07
CA ILE A 5 7.94 -6.02 1.29
C ILE A 5 7.16 -5.98 2.59
N GLU A 6 7.51 -5.04 3.47
CA GLU A 6 6.73 -4.70 4.66
C GLU A 6 6.58 -3.18 4.75
N LEU A 7 5.33 -2.73 4.82
CA LEU A 7 4.97 -1.37 5.20
C LEU A 7 4.28 -1.46 6.56
N GLN A 8 4.71 -0.64 7.51
CA GLN A 8 4.15 -0.59 8.85
C GLN A 8 3.80 0.86 9.19
N HIS A 9 2.53 1.09 9.52
CA HIS A 9 2.02 2.40 9.94
C HIS A 9 2.42 3.54 8.99
N VAL A 10 2.28 3.32 7.68
CA VAL A 10 2.67 4.32 6.67
C VAL A 10 1.59 5.38 6.54
N TYR A 11 2.02 6.64 6.62
CA TYR A 11 1.19 7.82 6.40
C TYR A 11 1.71 8.60 5.18
N LYS A 12 0.81 9.05 4.32
CA LYS A 12 1.16 9.87 3.16
C LYS A 12 0.03 10.81 2.81
N ALA A 13 0.30 12.12 2.86
CA ALA A 13 -0.67 13.16 2.58
C ALA A 13 -0.26 13.96 1.34
N PHE A 14 -1.24 14.26 0.50
CA PHE A 14 -1.15 15.18 -0.62
C PHE A 14 -2.38 16.10 -0.59
N LYS A 15 -2.39 17.15 -1.42
CA LYS A 15 -3.54 18.05 -1.50
C LYS A 15 -4.82 17.27 -1.88
N GLY A 16 -5.75 17.13 -0.93
CA GLY A 16 -7.04 16.48 -1.12
C GLY A 16 -7.03 14.94 -1.03
N PHE A 17 -5.92 14.31 -0.65
CA PHE A 17 -5.85 12.86 -0.44
C PHE A 17 -4.93 12.51 0.72
N GLU A 18 -5.32 11.53 1.52
CA GLU A 18 -4.51 11.03 2.62
C GLU A 18 -4.59 9.50 2.69
N LEU A 19 -3.42 8.88 2.72
CA LEU A 19 -3.24 7.49 3.12
C LEU A 19 -2.91 7.51 4.62
N LYS A 20 -3.79 6.93 5.44
CA LYS A 20 -3.62 6.85 6.89
C LYS A 20 -3.33 5.42 7.30
N ASP A 21 -2.29 5.25 8.11
CA ASP A 21 -2.01 4.02 8.85
C ASP A 21 -2.02 2.75 7.98
N LEU A 22 -1.35 2.81 6.83
CA LEU A 22 -1.27 1.65 5.95
C LEU A 22 -0.23 0.67 6.46
N SER A 23 -0.67 -0.54 6.78
CA SER A 23 0.19 -1.68 7.07
C SER A 23 -0.07 -2.83 6.09
N ILE A 24 0.93 -3.21 5.30
CA ILE A 24 0.83 -4.32 4.35
C ILE A 24 2.11 -5.16 4.36
N SER A 25 1.97 -6.44 4.03
CA SER A 25 3.11 -7.32 3.77
C SER A 25 2.91 -8.06 2.46
N VAL A 26 4.00 -8.24 1.71
CA VAL A 26 4.02 -9.02 0.47
C VAL A 26 4.94 -10.21 0.67
N LYS A 27 4.41 -11.41 0.44
CA LYS A 27 5.15 -12.66 0.57
C LYS A 27 5.99 -12.93 -0.67
N LYS A 28 7.18 -13.50 -0.46
CA LYS A 28 8.06 -13.96 -1.56
C LYS A 28 7.34 -14.93 -2.49
N GLY A 29 7.47 -14.70 -3.80
CA GLY A 29 6.93 -15.59 -4.83
C GLY A 29 5.45 -15.37 -5.18
N PHE A 30 4.80 -14.34 -4.62
CA PHE A 30 3.41 -14.01 -4.93
C PHE A 30 3.31 -12.82 -5.88
N VAL A 31 2.44 -12.93 -6.89
CA VAL A 31 1.95 -11.77 -7.65
C VAL A 31 0.88 -11.10 -6.79
N THR A 32 1.10 -9.85 -6.41
CA THR A 32 0.20 -9.08 -5.53
C THR A 32 -0.34 -7.88 -6.29
N GLY A 33 -1.66 -7.67 -6.24
CA GLY A 33 -2.34 -6.53 -6.87
C GLY A 33 -3.17 -5.74 -5.86
N PHE A 34 -3.24 -4.42 -6.05
CA PHE A 34 -4.14 -3.55 -5.29
C PHE A 34 -5.46 -3.36 -6.05
N ILE A 35 -6.58 -3.63 -5.38
CA ILE A 35 -7.93 -3.51 -5.96
C ILE A 35 -8.75 -2.51 -5.12
N GLY A 36 -9.54 -1.68 -5.79
CA GLY A 36 -10.37 -0.66 -5.12
C GLY A 36 -10.78 0.47 -6.08
N GLY A 37 -11.72 1.31 -5.65
CA GLY A 37 -12.25 2.44 -6.43
C GLY A 37 -11.22 3.55 -6.73
N ASN A 38 -11.62 4.53 -7.55
CA ASN A 38 -10.80 5.72 -7.80
C ASN A 38 -10.60 6.49 -6.49
N GLY A 39 -9.37 6.98 -6.26
CA GLY A 39 -9.03 7.66 -5.01
C GLY A 39 -8.78 6.75 -3.80
N ALA A 40 -8.82 5.42 -3.93
CA ALA A 40 -8.57 4.49 -2.81
C ALA A 40 -7.08 4.38 -2.38
N GLY A 41 -6.17 5.17 -2.97
CA GLY A 41 -4.75 5.16 -2.60
C GLY A 41 -3.86 4.15 -3.31
N LYS A 42 -4.38 3.31 -4.23
CA LYS A 42 -3.61 2.26 -4.92
C LYS A 42 -2.29 2.73 -5.54
N SER A 43 -2.34 3.73 -6.43
CA SER A 43 -1.14 4.28 -7.07
C SER A 43 -0.25 5.03 -6.08
N THR A 44 -0.84 5.60 -5.02
CA THR A 44 -0.10 6.26 -3.93
C THR A 44 0.68 5.26 -3.09
N THR A 45 0.15 4.05 -2.88
CA THR A 45 0.84 2.97 -2.17
C THR A 45 1.99 2.39 -2.99
N ILE A 46 1.86 2.31 -4.31
CA ILE A 46 2.90 1.75 -5.20
C ILE A 46 4.08 2.73 -5.40
N LYS A 47 3.86 4.04 -5.23
CA LYS A 47 4.77 5.11 -5.62
C LYS A 47 5.40 5.80 -4.41
#